data_AF-A0A6C0C0E2-F1
#
_entry.id   AF-A0A6C0C0E2-F1
#
_cell.length_a   1.000
_cell.length_b   1.000
_cell.length_c   1.000
_cell.angle_alpha   90.00
_cell.angle_beta   90.00
_cell.angle_gamma   90.00
#
_symmetry.space_group_name_H-M   'P 1'
#
loop_
_entity.id
_entity.type
_entity.pdbx_description
1 polymer ?
#
loop_
_entity_poly.entity_id
_entity_poly.type
_entity_poly.pdbx_seq_one_letter_code
_entity_poly.pdbx_strand_id
1 'polypeptide(L)'
;MTCFWDSILSCLKEDDYKFANIGRGNRKHFITQIKLRNRPMKSVKWQGKNLTKQEIKEHMEAIKDYNVNGIGSGHLTSICDSFLLLICELFNVSIVHRFLRTNIVYSHPKTRKTLRFKNNRGHFQVG
;
A
#
# COMPACT_ATOMS: atom_id res chain seq x y z
N MET A 1 -16.86 0.53 -5.41
CA MET A 1 -15.98 -0.59 -5.01
C MET A 1 -14.66 -0.06 -4.44
N THR A 2 -14.59 0.36 -3.18
CA THR A 2 -13.37 0.97 -2.59
C THR A 2 -12.65 0.08 -1.58
N CYS A 3 -12.98 -1.21 -1.58
CA CYS A 3 -12.59 -2.17 -0.55
C CYS A 3 -11.07 -2.23 -0.28
N PHE A 4 -10.23 -1.99 -1.29
CA PHE A 4 -8.78 -1.87 -1.13
C PHE A 4 -8.41 -0.78 -0.11
N TRP A 5 -8.87 0.45 -0.37
CA TRP A 5 -8.60 1.59 0.49
C TRP A 5 -9.30 1.46 1.85
N ASP A 6 -10.53 0.96 1.87
CA ASP A 6 -11.27 0.72 3.11
C ASP A 6 -10.54 -0.23 4.05
N SER A 7 -9.99 -1.31 3.51
CA SER A 7 -9.25 -2.32 4.28
C SER A 7 -7.91 -1.79 4.78
N ILE A 8 -7.22 -0.97 3.98
CA ILE A 8 -6.00 -0.32 4.44
C ILE A 8 -6.32 0.61 5.61
N LEU A 9 -7.32 1.49 5.43
CA LEU A 9 -7.67 2.49 6.44
C LEU A 9 -8.18 1.86 7.75
N SER A 10 -8.91 0.73 7.69
CA SER A 10 -9.40 0.03 8.88
C SER A 10 -8.28 -0.60 9.71
N CYS A 11 -7.13 -0.90 9.10
CA CYS A 11 -5.94 -1.44 9.76
C CYS A 11 -5.00 -0.37 10.35
N LEU A 12 -5.20 0.90 10.03
CA LEU A 12 -4.39 2.02 10.51
C LEU A 12 -5.04 2.70 11.71
N LYS A 13 -4.26 2.89 12.78
CA LYS A 13 -4.64 3.59 14.01
C LYS A 13 -4.07 5.00 14.01
N GLU A 14 -4.57 5.84 14.92
CA GLU A 14 -4.06 7.20 15.19
C GLU A 14 -2.52 7.29 15.17
N ASP A 15 -1.84 6.38 15.88
CA ASP A 15 -0.39 6.38 16.00
C ASP A 15 0.35 6.10 14.68
N ASP A 16 -0.30 5.41 13.74
CA ASP A 16 0.27 5.18 12.41
C ASP A 16 0.21 6.46 11.56
N TYR A 17 -0.90 7.20 11.63
CA TYR A 17 -1.05 8.50 10.97
C TYR A 17 -0.06 9.53 11.52
N LYS A 18 0.07 9.60 12.86
CA LYS A 18 1.05 10.47 13.52
C LYS A 18 2.47 10.12 13.11
N PHE A 19 2.81 8.83 13.07
CA PHE A 19 4.13 8.37 12.66
C PHE A 19 4.49 8.73 11.22
N ALA A 20 3.56 8.55 10.29
CA ALA A 20 3.76 8.93 8.89
C ALA A 20 3.66 10.45 8.67
N ASN A 21 3.36 11.23 9.72
CA ASN A 21 3.04 12.64 9.66
C ASN A 21 1.94 12.93 8.61
N ILE A 22 0.86 12.14 8.63
CA ILE A 22 -0.28 12.24 7.72
C ILE A 22 -1.52 12.59 8.54
N GLY A 23 -2.28 13.60 8.11
CA GLY A 23 -3.57 13.92 8.69
C GLY A 23 -4.58 12.80 8.48
N ARG A 24 -5.40 12.49 9.49
CA ARG A 24 -6.51 11.56 9.32
C ARG A 24 -7.59 12.21 8.46
N GLY A 25 -8.16 11.44 7.54
CA GLY A 25 -9.20 11.95 6.65
C GLY A 25 -9.89 10.83 5.87
N ASN A 26 -10.68 11.22 4.87
CA ASN A 26 -11.33 10.27 3.97
C ASN A 26 -10.33 9.61 2.99
N ARG A 27 -10.79 8.63 2.20
CA ARG A 27 -9.96 7.89 1.23
C ARG A 27 -9.19 8.81 0.28
N LYS A 28 -9.86 9.82 -0.29
CA LYS A 28 -9.21 10.75 -1.22
C LYS A 28 -8.11 11.53 -0.50
N HIS A 29 -8.38 12.00 0.72
CA HIS A 29 -7.36 12.66 1.53
C HIS A 29 -6.17 11.74 1.76
N PHE A 30 -6.39 10.50 2.23
CA PHE A 30 -5.32 9.53 2.45
C PHE A 30 -4.48 9.29 1.18
N ILE A 31 -5.12 9.00 0.05
CA ILE A 31 -4.46 8.75 -1.23
C ILE A 31 -3.64 9.97 -1.67
N THR A 32 -4.21 11.17 -1.57
CA THR A 32 -3.49 12.42 -1.86
C THR A 32 -2.29 12.59 -0.94
N GLN A 33 -2.42 12.32 0.36
CA GLN A 33 -1.32 12.47 1.33
C GLN A 33 -0.18 11.47 1.09
N ILE A 34 -0.49 10.21 0.77
CA ILE A 34 0.56 9.23 0.43
C ILE A 34 1.21 9.57 -0.91
N LYS A 35 0.44 10.03 -1.92
CA LYS A 35 0.99 10.49 -3.21
C LYS A 35 1.96 11.66 -3.05
N LEU A 36 1.63 12.64 -2.21
CA LEU A 36 2.52 13.77 -1.91
C LEU A 36 3.83 13.33 -1.23
N ARG A 37 3.82 12.19 -0.54
CA ARG A 37 4.99 11.59 0.12
C ARG A 37 5.62 10.47 -0.70
N ASN A 38 5.28 10.38 -1.99
CA ASN A 38 5.85 9.39 -2.89
C ASN A 38 7.38 9.47 -2.88
N ARG A 39 8.03 8.38 -2.51
CA ARG A 39 9.48 8.32 -2.30
C ARG A 39 10.02 6.94 -2.70
N PRO A 40 11.33 6.84 -2.98
CA PRO A 40 11.94 5.56 -3.31
C PRO A 40 11.73 4.51 -2.22
N MET A 41 11.12 3.36 -2.57
CA MET A 41 10.83 2.24 -1.68
C MET A 41 12.08 1.36 -1.44
N LYS A 42 13.21 1.99 -1.11
CA LYS A 42 14.53 1.34 -1.02
C LYS A 42 14.61 0.31 0.11
N SER A 43 13.79 0.47 1.14
CA SER A 43 13.83 -0.37 2.34
C SER A 43 12.90 -1.58 2.22
N VAL A 44 11.97 -1.56 1.27
CA VAL A 44 10.95 -2.60 1.11
C VAL A 44 11.49 -3.76 0.27
N LYS A 45 11.28 -4.97 0.77
CA LYS A 45 11.51 -6.22 0.02
C LYS A 45 10.18 -6.81 -0.44
N TRP A 46 10.07 -7.10 -1.73
CA TRP A 46 8.95 -7.84 -2.31
C TRP A 46 9.35 -9.30 -2.50
N GLN A 47 8.58 -10.22 -1.91
CA GLN A 47 8.88 -11.66 -1.88
C GLN A 47 10.33 -11.95 -1.45
N GLY A 48 10.82 -11.21 -0.46
CA GLY A 48 12.18 -11.32 0.07
C GLY A 48 13.28 -10.69 -0.79
N LYS A 49 12.96 -10.17 -1.97
CA LYS A 49 13.91 -9.52 -2.88
C LYS A 49 13.81 -8.00 -2.80
N ASN A 50 14.95 -7.32 -2.93
CA ASN A 50 14.95 -5.87 -3.10
C ASN A 50 14.40 -5.52 -4.48
N LEU A 51 13.69 -4.40 -4.58
CA LEU A 51 13.32 -3.82 -5.87
C LEU A 51 14.56 -3.25 -6.56
N THR A 52 14.65 -3.44 -7.87
CA THR A 52 15.62 -2.78 -8.73
C THR A 52 15.32 -1.28 -8.83
N LYS A 53 16.32 -0.50 -9.25
CA LYS A 53 16.14 0.95 -9.48
C LYS A 53 15.05 1.23 -10.51
N GLN A 54 14.93 0.37 -11.52
CA GLN A 54 13.93 0.50 -12.59
C GLN A 54 12.53 0.23 -12.06
N GLU A 55 12.31 -0.87 -11.34
CA GLU A 55 11.01 -1.17 -10.70
C GLU A 55 10.58 -0.06 -9.74
N ILE A 56 11.50 0.48 -8.93
CA ILE A 56 11.20 1.61 -8.04
C ILE A 56 10.70 2.81 -8.85
N LYS A 57 11.34 3.13 -9.98
CA LYS A 57 10.94 4.25 -10.84
C LYS A 57 9.53 4.04 -11.40
N GLU A 58 9.26 2.85 -11.93
CA GLU A 58 7.94 2.48 -12.48
C GLU A 58 6.83 2.55 -11.43
N HIS A 59 7.08 2.04 -10.22
CA HIS A 59 6.10 2.13 -9.13
C HIS A 59 5.86 3.58 -8.69
N MET A 60 6.90 4.39 -8.58
CA MET A 60 6.76 5.81 -8.24
C MET A 60 5.97 6.58 -9.32
N GLU A 61 6.21 6.29 -10.60
CA GLU A 61 5.47 6.89 -11.71
C GLU A 61 3.99 6.45 -11.70
N ALA A 62 3.72 5.16 -11.51
CA ALA A 62 2.36 4.65 -11.36
C ALA A 62 1.59 5.31 -10.20
N ILE A 63 2.26 5.57 -9.07
CA ILE A 63 1.67 6.31 -7.95
C ILE A 63 1.39 7.77 -8.32
N LYS A 64 2.35 8.43 -8.97
CA LYS A 64 2.24 9.84 -9.40
C LYS A 64 1.05 10.01 -10.33
N ASP A 65 0.85 9.11 -11.28
CA ASP A 65 -0.17 9.20 -12.32
C ASP A 65 -1.54 8.67 -11.89
N TYR A 66 -1.63 8.05 -10.70
CA TYR A 66 -2.89 7.51 -10.18
C TYR A 66 -4.00 8.56 -10.08
N ASN A 67 -5.14 8.33 -10.74
CA ASN A 67 -6.27 9.24 -10.72
C ASN A 67 -7.12 9.10 -9.44
N VAL A 68 -6.90 9.97 -8.45
CA VAL A 68 -7.62 10.01 -7.18
C VAL A 68 -9.13 10.26 -7.35
N ASN A 69 -9.54 10.91 -8.43
CA ASN A 69 -10.96 11.15 -8.70
C ASN A 69 -11.68 9.91 -9.23
N GLY A 70 -10.94 8.95 -9.79
CA GLY A 70 -11.46 7.69 -10.34
C GLY A 70 -11.65 6.55 -9.33
N ILE A 71 -11.42 6.76 -8.03
CA ILE A 71 -11.42 5.69 -7.02
C ILE A 71 -12.76 4.96 -6.88
N GLY A 72 -13.87 5.56 -7.33
CA GLY A 72 -15.20 4.94 -7.32
C GLY A 72 -15.26 3.66 -8.15
N SER A 73 -14.47 3.61 -9.23
CA SER A 73 -14.30 2.47 -10.13
C SER A 73 -13.43 1.35 -9.55
N GLY A 74 -12.86 1.57 -8.36
CA GLY A 74 -12.03 0.63 -7.64
C GLY A 74 -10.56 0.72 -7.96
N HIS A 75 -9.78 -0.07 -7.21
CA HIS A 75 -8.33 -0.17 -7.35
C HIS A 75 -7.98 -1.58 -7.82
N LEU A 76 -7.32 -1.68 -8.97
CA LEU A 76 -6.85 -2.96 -9.49
C LEU A 76 -5.56 -3.34 -8.77
N THR A 77 -5.69 -4.21 -7.76
CA THR A 77 -4.55 -4.72 -7.00
C THR A 77 -3.84 -5.80 -7.80
N SER A 78 -2.56 -5.59 -8.10
CA SER A 78 -1.72 -6.58 -8.79
C SER A 78 -0.92 -7.44 -7.79
N ILE A 79 -0.07 -8.34 -8.30
CA ILE A 79 0.84 -9.17 -7.50
C ILE A 79 1.98 -8.32 -6.89
N CYS A 80 2.32 -7.18 -7.49
CA CYS A 80 3.27 -6.20 -6.97
C CYS A 80 2.62 -4.82 -7.01
N ASP A 81 1.84 -4.49 -5.97
CA ASP A 81 1.05 -3.27 -5.94
C ASP A 81 1.88 -2.07 -5.46
N SER A 82 1.93 -1.00 -6.28
CA SER A 82 2.72 0.20 -6.00
C SER A 82 2.33 0.87 -4.69
N PHE A 83 1.03 0.90 -4.34
CA PHE A 83 0.59 1.53 -3.10
C PHE A 83 0.89 0.68 -1.88
N LEU A 84 0.79 -0.65 -1.97
CA LEU A 84 1.21 -1.53 -0.88
C LEU A 84 2.72 -1.35 -0.59
N LEU A 85 3.54 -1.23 -1.63
CA LEU A 85 4.97 -0.92 -1.49
C LEU A 85 5.21 0.43 -0.79
N LEU A 86 4.54 1.49 -1.25
CA LEU A 86 4.69 2.81 -0.65
C LEU A 86 4.19 2.85 0.79
N ILE A 87 3.09 2.16 1.11
CA ILE A 87 2.58 2.06 2.49
C ILE A 87 3.58 1.35 3.39
N CYS A 88 4.20 0.25 2.91
CA CYS A 88 5.28 -0.42 3.64
C CYS A 88 6.43 0.55 3.98
N GLU A 89 6.84 1.35 2.99
CA GLU A 89 7.93 2.33 3.15
C GLU A 89 7.53 3.50 4.05
N LEU A 90 6.31 4.04 3.95
CA LEU A 90 5.88 5.22 4.72
C LEU A 90 5.59 4.92 6.19
N PHE A 91 4.95 3.79 6.46
CA PHE A 91 4.46 3.46 7.80
C PHE A 91 5.39 2.51 8.56
N ASN A 92 6.49 2.07 7.95
CA ASN A 92 7.35 1.01 8.47
C ASN A 92 6.51 -0.22 8.87
N VAL A 93 5.69 -0.70 7.95
CA VAL A 93 4.86 -1.90 8.14
C VAL A 93 5.25 -2.98 7.16
N SER A 94 5.07 -4.24 7.55
CA SER A 94 5.06 -5.34 6.59
C SER A 94 3.62 -5.63 6.17
N ILE A 95 3.43 -6.13 4.96
CA ILE A 95 2.12 -6.50 4.42
C ILE A 95 2.19 -7.93 3.90
N VAL A 96 1.25 -8.76 4.33
CA VAL A 96 0.98 -10.09 3.75
C VAL A 96 -0.33 -10.00 3.00
N HIS A 97 -0.27 -10.11 1.68
CA HIS A 97 -1.42 -10.07 0.78
C HIS A 97 -1.65 -11.45 0.17
N ARG A 98 -2.76 -12.11 0.52
CA ARG A 98 -3.17 -13.38 -0.08
C ARG A 98 -4.02 -13.13 -1.31
N PHE A 99 -3.45 -13.27 -2.50
CA PHE A 99 -4.11 -13.09 -3.79
C PHE A 99 -4.29 -14.43 -4.50
N LEU A 100 -5.53 -14.84 -4.76
CA LEU A 100 -5.85 -16.11 -5.45
C LEU A 100 -5.10 -17.34 -4.89
N ARG A 101 -5.04 -17.46 -3.54
CA ARG A 101 -4.29 -18.48 -2.77
C ARG A 101 -2.77 -18.35 -2.77
N THR A 102 -2.20 -17.40 -3.52
CA THR A 102 -0.79 -17.06 -3.47
C THR A 102 -0.53 -16.02 -2.39
N ASN A 103 0.44 -16.28 -1.52
CA ASN A 103 0.88 -15.30 -0.53
C ASN A 103 1.94 -14.38 -1.15
N ILE A 104 1.67 -13.09 -1.10
CA ILE A 104 2.58 -12.03 -1.53
C ILE A 104 3.02 -11.28 -0.28
N VAL A 105 4.33 -11.18 -0.10
CA VAL A 105 4.91 -10.52 1.07
C VAL A 105 5.63 -9.25 0.65
N TYR A 106 5.26 -8.14 1.29
CA TYR A 106 5.99 -6.88 1.27
C TYR A 106 6.56 -6.69 2.67
N SER A 107 7.88 -6.66 2.81
CA SER A 107 8.53 -6.64 4.13
C SER A 107 9.41 -5.42 4.29
N HIS A 108 9.37 -4.82 5.48
CA HIS A 108 10.20 -3.67 5.85
C HIS A 108 11.10 -4.06 7.03
N PRO A 109 12.42 -3.77 7.01
CA PRO A 109 13.34 -4.22 8.06
C PRO A 109 13.02 -3.63 9.44
N LYS A 110 12.50 -2.39 9.48
CA LYS A 110 12.10 -1.71 10.72
C LYS A 110 10.60 -1.87 11.01
N THR A 111 10.03 -3.01 10.68
CA THR A 111 8.57 -3.22 10.78
C THR A 111 8.07 -3.02 12.20
N ARG A 112 7.07 -2.16 12.35
CA ARG A 112 6.31 -1.96 13.60
C ARG A 112 5.17 -2.95 13.78
N LYS A 113 4.54 -3.34 12.67
CA LYS A 113 3.42 -4.30 12.64
C LYS A 113 3.25 -4.89 11.25
N THR A 114 2.59 -6.04 11.19
CA THR A 114 2.25 -6.71 9.93
C THR A 114 0.76 -6.55 9.64
N LEU A 115 0.43 -5.96 8.50
CA LEU A 115 -0.94 -5.89 7.99
C LEU A 115 -1.22 -7.14 7.15
N ARG A 116 -2.40 -7.71 7.31
CA ARG A 116 -2.81 -8.93 6.58
C ARG A 116 -4.04 -8.61 5.76
N PHE A 117 -3.96 -8.92 4.48
CA PHE A 117 -5.05 -8.73 3.54
C PHE A 117 -5.28 -9.99 2.73
N LYS A 118 -6.52 -10.23 2.34
CA LYS A 118 -6.91 -11.28 1.40
C LYS A 118 -7.72 -10.66 0.28
N ASN A 119 -7.48 -11.14 -0.93
CA ASN A 119 -8.22 -10.73 -2.11
C ASN A 119 -8.80 -11.97 -2.83
N ASN A 120 -10.10 -11.93 -3.13
CA ASN A 120 -10.80 -12.93 -3.93
C ASN A 120 -11.24 -12.32 -5.28
N ARG A 121 -12.16 -12.96 -6.04
CA ARG A 121 -12.61 -12.50 -7.38
C ARG A 121 -13.44 -11.20 -7.36
N GLY A 122 -13.06 -10.19 -6.57
CA GLY A 122 -13.72 -8.89 -6.53
C GLY A 122 -13.54 -8.08 -5.25
N HIS A 123 -13.05 -8.67 -4.15
CA HIS A 123 -12.95 -7.98 -2.86
C HIS A 123 -11.59 -8.14 -2.18
N PHE A 124 -10.97 -6.99 -1.90
CA PHE A 124 -9.83 -6.85 -0.99
C PHE A 124 -10.34 -6.56 0.42
N GLN A 125 -9.95 -7.37 1.40
CA GLN A 125 -10.43 -7.29 2.78
C GLN A 125 -9.33 -7.67 3.78
N VAL A 126 -9.52 -7.32 5.05
CA VAL A 126 -8.63 -7.73 6.13
C VAL A 126 -8.59 -9.26 6.23
N GLY A 127 -7.37 -9.79 6.31
CA GLY A 127 -7.03 -11.21 6.15
C GLY A 127 -6.87 -11.96 7.45
#